data_AF-A0A7X8YW32-F1
#
_entry.id   AF-A0A7X8YW32-F1
#
_cell.length_a   1.000
_cell.length_b   1.000
_cell.length_c   1.000
_cell.angle_alpha   90.00
_cell.angle_beta   90.00
_cell.angle_gamma   90.00
#
_symmetry.space_group_name_H-M   'P 1'
#
loop_
_entity.id
_entity.type
_entity.pdbx_description
1 polymer ?
#
loop_
_entity_poly.entity_id
_entity_poly.type
_entity_poly.pdbx_seq_one_letter_code
_entity_poly.pdbx_strand_id
1 'polypeptide(L)'
;MEKRYRDLTQKEKASYSVAEDASDKAWVYCDACRRAVEQGDLIVDDVEGALQCAYSDCVLEGNIAVQRLHGWETYREELGYDAADWPEEPQSGRRYEPRSADS
;
A
#
# COMPACT_ATOMS: atom_id res chain seq x y z
N MET A 1 3.73 -20.30 -1.04
CA MET A 1 4.65 -19.25 -1.53
C MET A 1 3.78 -18.04 -1.73
N GLU A 2 4.05 -16.95 -1.01
CA GLU A 2 3.24 -15.74 -1.05
C GLU A 2 3.35 -15.12 -2.44
N LYS A 3 2.23 -14.94 -3.13
CA LYS A 3 2.18 -14.32 -4.46
C LYS A 3 2.05 -12.81 -4.30
N ARG A 4 2.82 -12.03 -5.06
CA ARG A 4 2.68 -10.56 -5.04
C ARG A 4 1.70 -10.10 -6.10
N TYR A 5 1.08 -8.95 -5.86
CA TYR A 5 0.16 -8.33 -6.82
C TYR A 5 0.81 -8.11 -8.20
N ARG A 6 2.09 -7.69 -8.24
CA ARG A 6 2.84 -7.53 -9.51
C ARG A 6 2.93 -8.81 -10.34
N ASP A 7 2.89 -9.98 -9.69
CA ASP A 7 3.02 -11.29 -10.33
C ASP A 7 1.68 -11.80 -10.90
N LEU A 8 0.58 -11.08 -10.65
CA LEU A 8 -0.74 -11.39 -11.18
C LEU A 8 -0.85 -10.98 -12.65
N THR A 9 -1.58 -11.78 -13.44
CA THR A 9 -2.05 -11.36 -14.76
C THR A 9 -3.11 -10.26 -14.63
N GLN A 10 -3.32 -9.47 -15.70
CA GLN A 10 -4.37 -8.45 -15.72
C GLN A 10 -5.77 -9.02 -15.40
N LYS A 11 -6.04 -10.26 -15.81
CA LYS A 11 -7.30 -10.96 -15.51
C LYS A 11 -7.45 -11.28 -14.02
N GLU A 12 -6.36 -11.70 -13.37
CA GLU A 12 -6.37 -11.95 -11.92
C GLU A 12 -6.51 -10.63 -11.15
N LYS A 13 -5.76 -9.58 -11.54
CA LYS A 13 -5.85 -8.24 -10.96
C LYS A 13 -7.27 -7.69 -10.96
N ALA A 14 -8.01 -7.87 -12.05
CA ALA A 14 -9.42 -7.47 -12.15
C ALA A 14 -10.37 -8.16 -11.16
N SER A 15 -9.95 -9.29 -10.57
CA SER A 15 -10.74 -10.01 -9.55
C SER A 15 -10.52 -9.45 -8.14
N TYR A 16 -9.49 -8.63 -7.95
CA TYR A 16 -9.23 -7.91 -6.71
C TYR A 16 -9.84 -6.51 -6.84
N SER A 17 -10.69 -6.09 -5.89
CA SER A 17 -11.41 -4.81 -5.90
C SER A 17 -10.48 -3.60 -5.66
N VAL A 18 -9.46 -3.48 -6.49
CA VAL A 18 -8.59 -2.31 -6.57
C VAL A 18 -9.25 -1.33 -7.54
N ALA A 19 -9.50 -0.10 -7.08
CA ALA A 19 -10.05 0.97 -7.92
C ALA A 19 -9.18 1.19 -9.18
N GLU A 20 -9.79 1.76 -10.23
CA GLU A 20 -9.32 1.80 -11.63
C GLU A 20 -7.91 2.41 -11.87
N ASP A 21 -7.24 2.97 -10.86
CA ASP A 21 -5.85 3.43 -10.86
C ASP A 21 -4.83 2.33 -10.47
N ALA A 22 -5.16 1.07 -10.76
CA ALA A 22 -4.43 -0.13 -10.39
C ALA A 22 -3.14 -0.34 -11.20
N SER A 23 -2.11 0.47 -10.97
CA SER A 23 -0.78 0.24 -11.54
C SER A 23 0.14 -0.43 -10.53
N ASP A 24 1.05 -1.30 -10.99
CA ASP A 24 2.05 -1.92 -10.12
C ASP A 24 2.95 -0.90 -9.41
N LYS A 25 2.99 0.34 -9.94
CA LYS A 25 3.77 1.47 -9.42
C LYS A 25 2.96 2.39 -8.52
N ALA A 26 1.66 2.16 -8.37
CA ALA A 26 0.84 2.95 -7.46
C ALA A 26 1.32 2.67 -6.04
N TRP A 27 1.22 3.66 -5.17
CA TRP A 27 1.52 3.49 -3.75
C TRP A 27 0.21 3.49 -3.00
N VAL A 28 0.14 2.62 -2.01
CA VAL A 28 -1.06 2.40 -1.21
C VAL A 28 -0.71 2.58 0.25
N TYR A 29 -1.69 3.04 1.02
CA TYR A 29 -1.55 3.20 2.45
C TYR A 29 -2.06 1.96 3.19
N CYS A 30 -1.28 1.48 4.15
CA CYS A 30 -1.70 0.44 5.07
C CYS A 30 -2.12 1.07 6.40
N ASP A 31 -3.42 1.14 6.69
CA ASP A 31 -3.95 1.73 7.92
C ASP A 31 -3.43 1.09 9.21
N ALA A 32 -3.21 -0.23 9.21
CA ALA A 32 -2.78 -0.94 10.41
C ALA A 32 -1.38 -0.51 10.88
N CYS A 33 -0.45 -0.30 9.94
CA CYS A 33 0.92 0.10 10.27
C CYS A 33 1.27 1.51 9.86
N ARG A 34 0.29 2.24 9.29
CA ARG A 34 0.39 3.59 8.75
C ARG A 34 1.55 3.80 7.78
N ARG A 35 1.92 2.78 7.00
CA ARG A 35 3.04 2.85 6.05
C ARG A 35 2.54 2.84 4.62
N ALA A 36 3.18 3.63 3.75
CA ALA A 36 2.98 3.47 2.31
C ALA A 36 3.73 2.24 1.79
N VAL A 37 3.12 1.52 0.86
CA VAL A 37 3.71 0.37 0.19
C VAL A 37 3.41 0.43 -1.30
N GLU A 38 4.36 0.00 -2.13
CA GLU A 38 4.11 -0.15 -3.56
C GLU A 38 3.03 -1.22 -3.77
N GLN A 39 1.98 -0.89 -4.53
CA GLN A 39 0.86 -1.78 -4.77
C GLN A 39 1.33 -3.13 -5.33
N GLY A 40 2.31 -3.11 -6.24
CA GLY A 40 2.91 -4.31 -6.80
C GLY A 40 3.56 -5.22 -5.76
N ASP A 41 3.93 -4.73 -4.58
CA ASP A 41 4.50 -5.52 -3.48
C ASP A 41 3.48 -6.13 -2.53
N LEU A 42 2.20 -5.76 -2.62
CA LEU A 42 1.15 -6.33 -1.80
C LEU A 42 1.07 -7.85 -1.96
N ILE A 43 0.88 -8.54 -0.84
CA ILE A 43 0.73 -9.99 -0.81
C ILE A 43 -0.72 -10.33 -1.12
N VAL A 44 -0.92 -11.33 -1.97
CA VAL A 44 -2.24 -11.83 -2.34
C VAL A 44 -2.63 -12.95 -1.39
N ASP A 45 -3.73 -12.77 -0.68
CA ASP A 45 -4.37 -13.83 0.10
C ASP A 45 -5.43 -14.52 -0.78
N ASP A 46 -5.06 -15.70 -1.33
CA ASP A 46 -5.92 -16.51 -2.18
C ASP A 46 -7.12 -17.12 -1.42
N VAL A 47 -7.11 -17.14 -0.08
CA VAL A 47 -8.19 -17.72 0.72
C VAL A 47 -9.33 -16.71 0.90
N GLU A 48 -9.00 -15.46 1.17
CA GLU A 48 -9.99 -14.39 1.40
C GLU A 48 -10.19 -13.47 0.17
N GLY A 49 -9.40 -13.66 -0.90
CA GLY A 49 -9.42 -12.77 -2.07
C GLY A 49 -8.97 -11.35 -1.72
N ALA A 50 -8.11 -11.22 -0.71
CA ALA A 50 -7.72 -9.96 -0.09
C ALA A 50 -6.27 -9.59 -0.38
N LEU A 51 -5.97 -8.28 -0.39
CA LEU A 51 -4.59 -7.79 -0.45
C LEU A 51 -4.06 -7.51 0.96
N GLN A 52 -2.90 -8.07 1.24
CA GLN A 52 -2.18 -7.98 2.50
C GLN A 52 -0.93 -7.09 2.37
N CYS A 53 -0.49 -6.57 3.52
CA CYS A 53 0.66 -5.71 3.65
C CYS A 53 1.92 -6.52 3.33
N ALA A 54 2.81 -5.97 2.52
CA ALA A 54 4.09 -6.60 2.20
C ALA A 54 5.06 -6.66 3.40
N TYR A 55 4.79 -5.88 4.45
CA TYR A 55 5.65 -5.82 5.62
C TYR A 55 5.24 -6.91 6.62
N SER A 56 6.14 -7.88 6.84
CA SER A 56 5.92 -9.00 7.76
C SER A 56 5.79 -8.61 9.24
N ASP A 57 6.18 -7.39 9.60
CA ASP A 57 5.98 -6.80 10.92
C ASP A 57 4.62 -6.11 11.07
N CYS A 58 3.76 -6.15 10.03
CA CYS A 58 2.40 -5.65 10.06
C CYS A 58 1.41 -6.79 10.34
N VAL A 59 0.69 -6.73 11.45
CA VAL A 59 -0.43 -7.63 11.73
C VAL A 59 -1.70 -6.95 11.22
N LEU A 60 -2.17 -7.36 10.05
CA LEU A 60 -3.40 -6.85 9.48
C LEU A 60 -4.62 -7.54 10.12
N GLU A 61 -5.57 -6.74 10.57
CA GLU A 61 -6.91 -7.23 10.94
C GLU A 61 -7.89 -7.23 9.74
N GLY A 62 -7.46 -6.81 8.54
CA GLY A 62 -8.33 -6.75 7.35
C GLY A 62 -7.63 -6.42 6.03
N ASN A 63 -8.43 -6.27 4.97
CA ASN A 63 -8.00 -6.09 3.57
C ASN A 63 -7.62 -4.63 3.25
N ILE A 64 -6.39 -4.40 2.76
CA ILE A 64 -5.90 -3.06 2.37
C ILE A 64 -6.68 -2.46 1.20
N ALA A 65 -7.20 -3.29 0.28
CA ALA A 65 -7.96 -2.81 -0.88
C ALA A 65 -9.25 -2.05 -0.50
N VAL A 66 -9.81 -2.31 0.69
CA VAL A 66 -11.07 -1.71 1.17
C VAL A 66 -10.84 -0.33 1.80
N GLN A 67 -9.61 -0.01 2.24
CA GLN A 67 -9.35 1.16 3.10
C GLN A 67 -8.98 2.46 2.35
N ARG A 68 -9.30 2.54 1.05
CA ARG A 68 -8.99 3.62 0.12
C ARG A 68 -7.51 3.66 -0.29
N LEU A 69 -7.29 3.37 -1.57
CA LEU A 69 -6.01 3.49 -2.22
C LEU A 69 -5.83 4.98 -2.56
N HIS A 70 -5.12 5.70 -1.70
CA HIS A 70 -4.72 7.07 -1.98
C HIS A 70 -3.39 7.04 -2.73
N GLY A 71 -3.32 7.74 -3.87
CA GLY A 71 -2.06 7.93 -4.58
C GLY A 71 -1.02 8.61 -3.68
N TRP A 72 0.27 8.43 -3.99
CA TRP A 72 1.39 8.99 -3.23
C TRP A 72 1.25 10.47 -2.90
N GLU A 73 0.80 11.28 -3.87
CA GLU A 73 0.57 12.71 -3.69
C GLU A 73 -0.47 12.98 -2.60
N THR A 74 -1.64 12.36 -2.70
CA THR A 74 -2.71 12.48 -1.69
C THR A 74 -2.23 12.01 -0.31
N TYR A 75 -1.49 10.90 -0.24
CA TYR A 75 -0.93 10.40 1.01
C TYR A 75 0.04 11.40 1.67
N ARG A 76 0.89 12.07 0.88
CA ARG A 76 1.78 13.13 1.39
C ARG A 76 1.01 14.36 1.85
N GLU A 77 0.00 14.78 1.10
CA GLU A 77 -0.83 15.94 1.45
C GLU A 77 -1.57 15.73 2.77
N GLU A 78 -2.13 14.52 2.99
CA GLU A 78 -2.83 14.18 4.24
C GLU A 78 -1.91 14.18 5.47
N LEU A 79 -0.63 13.88 5.29
CA LEU A 79 0.37 13.87 6.36
C LEU A 79 1.00 15.25 6.64
N GLY A 80 0.83 16.22 5.74
CA GLY A 80 1.28 17.59 5.93
C GLY A 80 2.73 17.70 6.40
N TYR A 81 2.94 18.19 7.63
CA TYR A 81 4.26 18.38 8.21
C TYR A 81 5.07 17.09 8.38
N ASP A 82 4.41 15.93 8.55
CA ASP A 82 5.10 14.65 8.73
C ASP A 82 5.76 14.15 7.44
N ALA A 83 5.25 14.60 6.28
CA ALA A 83 5.75 14.26 4.96
C ALA A 83 6.48 15.44 4.27
N ALA A 84 6.79 16.52 5.01
CA ALA A 84 7.41 17.72 4.46
C ALA A 84 8.77 17.46 3.80
N ASP A 85 9.54 16.53 4.37
CA ASP A 85 10.87 16.13 3.88
C ASP A 85 10.83 14.98 2.86
N TRP A 86 9.63 14.50 2.49
CA TRP A 86 9.50 13.34 1.60
C TRP A 86 9.61 13.75 0.13
N PRO A 87 10.13 12.85 -0.74
CA PRO A 87 10.31 13.15 -2.15
C PRO A 87 8.98 13.29 -2.91
N GLU A 88 9.04 14.01 -4.05
CA GLU A 88 7.96 14.12 -5.04
C GLU A 88 7.45 12.76 -5.50
N GLU A 89 8.36 11.81 -5.69
CA GLU A 89 8.05 10.42 -6.00
C GLU A 89 8.63 9.48 -4.94
N PRO A 90 7.90 8.44 -4.53
CA PRO A 90 8.36 7.50 -3.53
C PRO A 90 9.46 6.60 -4.09
N GLN A 91 10.43 6.25 -3.24
CA GLN A 91 11.56 5.42 -3.61
C GLN A 91 11.30 3.96 -3.22
N SER A 92 11.49 3.04 -4.17
CA SER A 92 11.37 1.61 -3.92
C SER A 92 12.29 1.16 -2.78
N GLY A 93 11.76 0.33 -1.87
CA GLY A 93 12.50 -0.18 -0.71
C GLY A 93 12.63 0.81 0.46
N ARG A 94 12.19 2.06 0.33
CA ARG A 94 12.02 2.97 1.47
C ARG A 94 10.69 2.70 2.16
N ARG A 95 10.72 2.83 3.50
CA ARG A 95 9.52 2.86 4.33
C ARG A 95 9.16 4.32 4.57
N TYR A 96 7.91 4.67 4.33
CA TYR A 96 7.37 6.00 4.55
C TYR A 96 6.30 5.91 5.63
N GLU A 97 6.72 6.20 6.86
CA GLU A 97 5.89 6.21 8.07
C GLU A 97 5.78 7.63 8.61
N PRO A 98 4.59 8.07 9.07
CA PRO A 98 4.42 9.35 9.74
C PRO A 98 5.45 9.48 10.87
N ARG A 99 5.97 10.69 11.09
CA ARG A 99 6.66 10.96 12.36
C ARG A 99 5.66 10.63 13.45
N SER A 100 5.97 9.63 14.26
CA SER A 100 5.10 9.27 15.38
C SER A 100 4.92 10.54 16.21
N ALA A 101 3.67 10.92 16.47
CA ALA A 101 3.32 12.05 17.32
C ALA A 101 3.70 11.71 18.77
N ASP A 102 5.00 11.68 19.05
CA ASP A 102 5.54 11.54 20.39
C ASP A 102 6.76 12.48 20.49
N SER A 103 6.46 13.72 20.86
CA SER A 103 7.34 14.64 21.58
C SER A 103 6.49 15.59 22.40
#